data_AF-A0A8J8L215-F1
#
_entry.id   AF-A0A8J8L215-F1
#
_cell.length_a   1.000
_cell.length_b   1.000
_cell.length_c   1.000
_cell.angle_alpha   90.00
_cell.angle_beta   90.00
_cell.angle_gamma   90.00
#
_symmetry.space_group_name_H-M   'P 1'
#
loop_
_entity.id
_entity.type
_entity.pdbx_description
1 polymer ?
#
loop_
_entity_poly.entity_id
_entity_poly.type
_entity_poly.pdbx_seq_one_letter_code
_entity_poly.pdbx_strand_id
1 'polypeptide(L)'
;MFPTLTLSVLLALVPLQSKGEVRAIVGPWKISVPEGVILLIKKGDQFGALRFSAVKPDQEKGWGSAQFESAFQGDGSGSFSRSNILVGKGKVHAKSLVGIGRVSFQVGHTTLKIGPYKFYYSFPNWVDMWPAGELADDYGFEFSLVQAKEFSAIDVTAPSLKWYRFDQNRRIEINVP
;
A
#
# COMPACT_ATOMS: atom_id res chain seq x y z
N MET A 1 49.11 -1.91 30.59
CA MET A 1 48.03 -2.89 30.79
C MET A 1 46.74 -2.06 30.80
N PHE A 2 46.06 -1.94 29.65
CA PHE A 2 44.88 -1.08 29.48
C PHE A 2 43.61 -1.94 29.59
N PRO A 3 42.56 -1.50 30.32
CA PRO A 3 41.34 -2.28 30.45
C PRO A 3 40.46 -2.10 29.21
N THR A 4 40.05 -3.23 28.62
CA THR A 4 39.08 -3.31 27.54
C THR A 4 37.68 -3.10 28.11
N LEU A 5 37.06 -1.96 27.85
CA LEU A 5 35.66 -1.71 28.16
C LEU A 5 34.76 -2.47 27.18
N THR A 6 34.01 -3.44 27.68
CA THR A 6 33.03 -4.21 26.93
C THR A 6 31.75 -3.39 26.80
N LEU A 7 31.40 -3.01 25.58
CA LEU A 7 30.19 -2.26 25.26
C LEU A 7 29.01 -3.24 25.17
N SER A 8 28.22 -3.35 26.23
CA SER A 8 26.94 -4.07 26.23
C SER A 8 25.89 -3.24 25.49
N VAL A 9 25.60 -3.59 24.24
CA VAL A 9 24.47 -3.03 23.49
C VAL A 9 23.18 -3.62 24.06
N LEU A 10 22.48 -2.83 24.86
CA LEU A 10 21.14 -3.12 25.34
C LEU A 10 20.18 -2.94 24.16
N LEU A 11 19.77 -4.05 23.52
CA LEU A 11 18.70 -4.05 22.53
C LEU A 11 17.40 -3.66 23.27
N ALA A 12 16.95 -2.42 23.10
CA ALA A 12 15.64 -2.02 23.56
C ALA A 12 14.59 -2.82 22.78
N LEU A 13 13.92 -3.76 23.45
CA LEU A 13 12.68 -4.35 22.96
C LEU A 13 11.67 -3.21 22.79
N VAL A 14 11.46 -2.79 21.55
CA VAL A 14 10.31 -1.94 21.20
C VAL A 14 9.06 -2.76 21.55
N PRO A 15 8.17 -2.25 22.42
CA PRO A 15 6.97 -2.98 22.78
C PRO A 15 6.13 -3.22 21.53
N LEU A 16 5.82 -4.49 21.26
CA LEU A 16 4.88 -4.92 20.23
C LEU A 16 3.53 -4.26 20.57
N GLN A 17 3.18 -3.22 19.83
CA GLN A 17 1.93 -2.48 19.99
C GLN A 17 0.77 -3.49 20.00
N SER A 18 -0.10 -3.41 21.02
CA SER A 18 -1.18 -4.35 21.23
C SER A 18 -2.03 -4.46 19.96
N LYS A 19 -2.29 -5.72 19.57
CA LYS A 19 -2.88 -6.18 18.32
C LYS A 19 -4.36 -5.78 18.22
N GLY A 20 -4.63 -4.48 18.03
CA GLY A 20 -5.96 -4.01 17.65
C GLY A 20 -6.36 -4.61 16.31
N GLU A 21 -7.64 -4.91 16.14
CA GLU A 21 -8.19 -5.33 14.85
C GLU A 21 -7.95 -4.23 13.82
N VAL A 22 -7.14 -4.50 12.80
CA VAL A 22 -6.84 -3.55 11.74
C VAL A 22 -7.98 -3.58 10.73
N ARG A 23 -8.61 -2.42 10.51
CA ARG A 23 -9.76 -2.28 9.61
C ARG A 23 -9.40 -1.49 8.36
N ALA A 24 -10.08 -1.81 7.27
CA ALA A 24 -9.97 -1.11 6.00
C ALA A 24 -11.34 -0.99 5.33
N ILE A 25 -11.44 -0.05 4.40
CA ILE A 25 -12.61 0.17 3.56
C ILE A 25 -12.26 -0.16 2.12
N VAL A 26 -13.07 -1.01 1.50
CA VAL A 26 -13.09 -1.22 0.06
C VAL A 26 -14.23 -0.38 -0.48
N GLY A 27 -13.89 0.76 -1.07
CA GLY A 27 -14.83 1.65 -1.73
C GLY A 27 -15.05 1.27 -3.19
N PRO A 28 -15.82 2.07 -3.94
CA PRO A 28 -16.24 1.62 -5.25
C PRO A 28 -15.13 1.67 -6.32
N TRP A 29 -14.12 2.49 -6.06
CA TRP A 29 -13.07 2.85 -7.01
C TRP A 29 -11.69 2.65 -6.36
N LYS A 30 -11.63 2.57 -5.03
CA LYS A 30 -10.41 2.71 -4.25
C LYS A 30 -10.47 1.87 -2.99
N ILE A 31 -9.31 1.47 -2.49
CA ILE A 31 -9.15 0.70 -1.26
C ILE A 31 -8.28 1.50 -0.28
N SER A 32 -8.70 1.58 0.99
CA SER A 32 -7.89 2.19 2.03
C SER A 32 -6.84 1.20 2.51
N VAL A 33 -5.58 1.61 2.59
CA VAL A 33 -4.46 0.78 3.03
C VAL A 33 -3.91 1.38 4.33
N PRO A 34 -4.20 0.79 5.50
CA PRO A 34 -3.64 1.27 6.77
C PRO A 34 -2.10 1.26 6.75
N GLU A 35 -1.48 2.13 7.54
CA GLU A 35 -0.03 2.15 7.70
C GLU A 35 0.47 0.78 8.19
N GLY A 36 1.58 0.29 7.61
CA GLY A 36 2.14 -1.02 7.93
C GLY A 36 1.44 -2.21 7.26
N VAL A 37 0.19 -2.07 6.81
CA VAL A 37 -0.51 -3.12 6.06
C VAL A 37 0.00 -3.18 4.62
N ILE A 38 0.09 -4.39 4.08
CA ILE A 38 0.50 -4.63 2.70
C ILE A 38 -0.76 -4.76 1.84
N LEU A 39 -0.83 -3.94 0.80
CA LEU A 39 -1.74 -4.09 -0.32
C LEU A 39 -1.09 -4.99 -1.37
N LEU A 40 -1.68 -6.15 -1.61
CA LEU A 40 -1.39 -7.02 -2.74
C LEU A 40 -2.20 -6.58 -3.95
N ILE A 41 -1.58 -6.64 -5.11
CA ILE A 41 -2.18 -6.32 -6.40
C ILE A 41 -1.86 -7.46 -7.35
N LYS A 42 -2.87 -8.01 -8.02
CA LYS A 42 -2.72 -9.10 -8.98
C LYS A 42 -3.27 -8.68 -10.34
N LYS A 43 -2.56 -9.06 -11.40
CA LYS A 43 -2.99 -8.87 -12.79
C LYS A 43 -2.52 -10.06 -13.63
N GLY A 44 -3.44 -10.96 -13.95
CA GLY A 44 -3.08 -12.28 -14.50
C GLY A 44 -2.18 -13.02 -13.51
N ASP A 45 -1.00 -13.45 -13.97
CA ASP A 45 0.00 -14.15 -13.16
C ASP A 45 1.00 -13.20 -12.48
N GLN A 46 0.85 -11.88 -12.65
CA GLN A 46 1.78 -10.92 -12.06
C GLN A 46 1.28 -10.39 -10.73
N PHE A 47 2.21 -10.22 -9.78
CA PHE A 47 1.90 -9.76 -8.44
C PHE A 47 2.72 -8.52 -8.07
N GLY A 48 2.03 -7.52 -7.50
CA GLY A 48 2.61 -6.35 -6.86
C GLY A 48 2.27 -6.35 -5.37
N ALA A 49 3.15 -5.74 -4.58
CA ALA A 49 2.92 -5.45 -3.18
C ALA A 49 3.26 -3.97 -2.92
N LEU A 50 2.46 -3.31 -2.09
CA LEU A 50 2.65 -1.94 -1.67
C LEU A 50 2.43 -1.85 -0.16
N ARG A 51 3.27 -1.08 0.54
CA ARG A 51 3.07 -0.76 1.95
C ARG A 51 3.36 0.70 2.20
N PHE A 52 2.46 1.38 2.90
CA PHE A 52 2.77 2.69 3.47
C PHE A 52 3.58 2.50 4.75
N SER A 53 4.79 3.06 4.78
CA SER A 53 5.68 3.01 5.95
C SER A 53 5.51 4.21 6.88
N ALA A 54 4.92 5.29 6.39
CA ALA A 54 4.54 6.44 7.19
C ALA A 54 3.47 7.24 6.44
N VAL A 55 2.35 7.56 7.10
CA VAL A 55 1.30 8.44 6.59
C VAL A 55 1.24 9.70 7.47
N LYS A 56 1.45 10.86 6.86
CA LYS A 56 1.45 12.16 7.54
C LYS A 56 0.25 12.99 7.07
N PRO A 57 -0.86 12.98 7.81
CA PRO A 57 -1.98 13.86 7.54
C PRO A 57 -1.70 15.29 7.99
N ASP A 58 -2.06 16.25 7.15
CA ASP A 58 -2.20 17.67 7.51
C ASP A 58 -3.70 18.01 7.39
N GLN A 59 -4.43 17.75 8.47
CA GLN A 59 -5.89 17.87 8.51
C GLN A 59 -6.35 19.32 8.30
N GLU A 60 -5.58 20.30 8.75
CA GLU A 60 -5.92 21.72 8.63
C GLU A 60 -5.93 22.19 7.18
N LYS A 61 -5.04 21.63 6.35
CA LYS A 61 -4.92 22.01 4.93
C LYS A 61 -5.64 21.04 3.99
N GLY A 62 -6.13 19.90 4.50
CA GLY A 62 -6.69 18.82 3.68
C GLY A 62 -5.63 18.19 2.76
N TRP A 63 -4.37 18.23 3.18
CA TRP A 63 -3.21 17.70 2.45
C TRP A 63 -2.64 16.51 3.20
N GLY A 64 -1.83 15.71 2.53
CA GLY A 64 -1.02 14.73 3.24
C GLY A 64 0.09 14.16 2.38
N SER A 65 0.98 13.43 3.03
CA SER A 65 2.04 12.71 2.36
C SER A 65 2.15 11.31 2.91
N ALA A 66 2.59 10.39 2.08
CA ALA A 66 2.93 9.04 2.51
C ALA A 66 4.29 8.64 1.97
N GLN A 67 5.06 7.93 2.78
CA GLN A 67 6.20 7.15 2.32
C GLN A 67 5.71 5.74 2.04
N PHE A 68 6.19 5.16 0.94
CA PHE A 68 5.81 3.81 0.56
C PHE A 68 7.00 2.98 0.12
N GLU A 69 6.83 1.68 0.29
CA GLU A 69 7.67 0.63 -0.27
C GLU A 69 6.82 -0.23 -1.19
N SER A 70 7.43 -0.76 -2.23
CA SER A 70 6.78 -1.63 -3.20
C SER A 70 7.69 -2.79 -3.56
N ALA A 71 7.09 -3.91 -3.92
CA ALA A 71 7.75 -5.04 -4.55
C ALA A 71 6.90 -5.52 -5.74
N PHE A 72 7.55 -6.02 -6.77
CA PHE A 72 6.88 -6.56 -7.94
C PHE A 72 7.52 -7.88 -8.39
N GLN A 73 6.66 -8.84 -8.68
CA GLN A 73 6.95 -10.21 -9.01
C GLN A 73 6.28 -10.49 -10.36
N GLY A 74 7.08 -10.50 -11.43
CA GLY A 74 6.59 -10.63 -12.81
C GLY A 74 6.66 -12.03 -13.42
N ASP A 75 7.24 -13.00 -12.71
CA ASP A 75 7.53 -14.36 -13.20
C ASP A 75 6.41 -15.39 -12.99
N GLY A 76 5.28 -15.02 -12.37
CA GLY A 76 4.15 -15.94 -12.17
C GLY A 76 4.16 -16.74 -10.86
N SER A 77 5.29 -16.77 -10.14
CA SER A 77 5.42 -17.64 -8.96
C SER A 77 4.63 -17.19 -7.73
N GLY A 78 4.22 -15.92 -7.66
CA GLY A 78 3.57 -15.37 -6.47
C GLY A 78 4.49 -15.22 -5.25
N SER A 79 5.79 -15.46 -5.40
CA SER A 79 6.75 -15.43 -4.30
C SER A 79 7.59 -14.14 -4.30
N PHE A 80 7.54 -13.41 -3.19
CA PHE A 80 8.33 -12.18 -2.98
C PHE A 80 9.66 -12.42 -2.26
N SER A 81 10.09 -13.67 -2.07
CA SER A 81 11.39 -14.01 -1.47
C SER A 81 12.50 -14.22 -2.50
N ARG A 82 12.17 -14.19 -3.80
CA ARG A 82 13.11 -14.44 -4.89
C ARG A 82 13.99 -13.22 -5.18
N SER A 83 15.19 -13.46 -5.71
CA SER A 83 16.15 -12.41 -6.05
C SER A 83 15.76 -11.56 -7.26
N ASN A 84 14.80 -12.03 -8.08
CA ASN A 84 14.34 -11.35 -9.29
C ASN A 84 13.17 -10.38 -9.05
N ILE A 85 12.80 -10.09 -7.80
CA ILE A 85 11.77 -9.10 -7.48
C ILE A 85 12.27 -7.68 -7.77
N LEU A 86 11.39 -6.82 -8.28
CA LEU A 86 11.68 -5.40 -8.41
C LEU A 86 11.20 -4.68 -7.16
N VAL A 87 12.12 -4.15 -6.37
CA VAL A 87 11.81 -3.34 -5.18
C VAL A 87 11.85 -1.85 -5.49
N GLY A 88 10.96 -1.09 -4.87
CA GLY A 88 10.91 0.36 -5.01
C GLY A 88 10.56 1.03 -3.69
N LYS A 89 11.04 2.26 -3.50
CA LYS A 89 10.60 3.15 -2.41
C LYS A 89 10.27 4.51 -3.00
N GLY A 90 9.35 5.21 -2.37
CA GLY A 90 8.96 6.53 -2.83
C GLY A 90 8.22 7.34 -1.78
N LYS A 91 7.94 8.58 -2.14
CA LYS A 91 7.14 9.50 -1.35
C LYS A 91 6.07 10.11 -2.24
N VAL A 92 4.82 9.99 -1.84
CA VAL A 92 3.69 10.68 -2.45
C VAL A 92 3.26 11.86 -1.59
N HIS A 93 2.76 12.90 -2.24
CA HIS A 93 2.11 14.01 -1.58
C HIS A 93 0.87 14.39 -2.36
N ALA A 94 -0.25 14.51 -1.65
CA ALA A 94 -1.52 14.90 -2.21
C ALA A 94 -1.95 16.21 -1.55
N LYS A 95 -2.21 17.22 -2.37
CA LYS A 95 -2.77 18.50 -1.91
C LYS A 95 -4.30 18.45 -1.99
N SER A 96 -4.96 19.53 -1.61
CA SER A 96 -6.42 19.67 -1.70
C SER A 96 -6.87 19.47 -3.14
N LEU A 97 -8.10 19.01 -3.28
CA LEU A 97 -8.79 19.05 -4.57
C LEU A 97 -8.84 20.50 -5.05
N VAL A 98 -8.43 20.71 -6.30
CA VAL A 98 -8.64 21.96 -7.03
C VAL A 98 -9.79 21.71 -7.99
N GLY A 99 -10.73 22.65 -8.07
CA GLY A 99 -11.89 22.52 -8.95
C GLY A 99 -12.09 23.73 -9.84
N ILE A 100 -12.54 23.49 -11.08
CA ILE A 100 -13.03 24.50 -12.00
C ILE A 100 -14.44 24.06 -12.42
N GLY A 101 -15.46 24.80 -12.00
CA GLY A 101 -16.86 24.43 -12.25
C GLY A 101 -17.25 23.10 -11.59
N ARG A 102 -17.70 22.12 -12.38
CA ARG A 102 -18.13 20.78 -11.91
C ARG A 102 -17.01 19.73 -11.92
N VAL A 103 -15.78 20.13 -12.23
CA VAL A 103 -14.62 19.23 -12.28
C VAL A 103 -13.73 19.51 -11.08
N SER A 104 -13.33 18.46 -10.36
CA SER A 104 -12.34 18.53 -9.27
C SER A 104 -11.26 17.49 -9.47
N PHE A 105 -10.00 17.87 -9.25
CA PHE A 105 -8.85 16.99 -9.38
C PHE A 105 -7.86 17.21 -8.23
N GLN A 106 -7.17 16.14 -7.83
CA GLN A 106 -6.15 16.23 -6.79
C GLN A 106 -4.81 16.63 -7.42
N VAL A 107 -4.16 17.64 -6.86
CA VAL A 107 -2.83 18.10 -7.32
C VAL A 107 -1.72 17.60 -6.41
N GLY A 108 -0.53 17.37 -6.97
CA GLY A 108 0.65 16.88 -6.26
C GLY A 108 1.32 15.70 -6.94
N HIS A 109 2.31 15.11 -6.28
CA HIS A 109 2.94 13.86 -6.72
C HIS A 109 2.22 12.69 -6.05
N THR A 110 1.15 12.22 -6.69
CA THR A 110 0.25 11.18 -6.15
C THR A 110 0.50 9.81 -6.78
N THR A 111 1.50 9.63 -7.62
CA THR A 111 1.69 8.36 -8.33
C THR A 111 2.47 7.35 -7.50
N LEU A 112 1.85 6.19 -7.26
CA LEU A 112 2.46 5.01 -6.65
C LEU A 112 2.99 4.11 -7.77
N LYS A 113 4.28 3.82 -7.80
CA LYS A 113 4.90 2.93 -8.80
C LYS A 113 5.16 1.55 -8.19
N ILE A 114 4.67 0.50 -8.84
CA ILE A 114 4.79 -0.90 -8.41
C ILE A 114 5.22 -1.73 -9.64
N GLY A 115 6.52 -1.89 -9.84
CA GLY A 115 7.07 -2.49 -11.06
C GLY A 115 6.64 -1.70 -12.33
N PRO A 116 5.97 -2.33 -13.30
CA PRO A 116 5.45 -1.66 -14.50
C PRO A 116 4.16 -0.87 -14.23
N TYR A 117 3.47 -1.12 -13.11
CA TYR A 117 2.18 -0.53 -12.80
C TYR A 117 2.31 0.80 -12.06
N LYS A 118 1.34 1.67 -12.29
CA LYS A 118 1.21 2.96 -11.61
C LYS A 118 -0.23 3.11 -11.15
N PHE A 119 -0.43 3.56 -9.91
CA PHE A 119 -1.74 3.84 -9.32
C PHE A 119 -1.75 5.22 -8.70
N TYR A 120 -2.94 5.80 -8.49
CA TYR A 120 -3.07 7.05 -7.75
C TYR A 120 -3.18 6.78 -6.25
N TYR A 121 -2.44 7.59 -5.50
CA TYR A 121 -2.61 7.79 -4.07
C TYR A 121 -3.61 8.91 -3.84
N SER A 122 -4.64 8.59 -3.08
CA SER A 122 -5.66 9.52 -2.64
C SER A 122 -5.55 9.67 -1.11
N PHE A 123 -5.40 10.91 -0.63
CA PHE A 123 -5.30 11.18 0.82
C PHE A 123 -6.55 10.64 1.57
N PRO A 124 -6.43 10.07 2.79
CA PRO A 124 -5.20 9.86 3.58
C PRO A 124 -4.36 8.63 3.25
N ASN A 125 -4.97 7.55 2.80
CA ASN A 125 -4.28 6.28 2.60
C ASN A 125 -5.00 5.40 1.57
N TRP A 126 -5.65 6.03 0.61
CA TRP A 126 -6.38 5.34 -0.44
C TRP A 126 -5.49 5.07 -1.63
N VAL A 127 -5.71 3.92 -2.25
CA VAL A 127 -5.12 3.55 -3.53
C VAL A 127 -6.27 3.33 -4.50
N ASP A 128 -6.24 4.03 -5.62
CA ASP A 128 -7.22 3.87 -6.69
C ASP A 128 -7.02 2.48 -7.35
N MET A 129 -8.12 1.79 -7.62
CA MET A 129 -8.17 0.42 -8.13
C MET A 129 -8.11 0.36 -9.68
N TRP A 130 -7.72 1.47 -10.31
CA TRP A 130 -7.46 1.57 -11.74
C TRP A 130 -6.10 2.26 -11.97
N PRO A 131 -5.45 2.06 -13.13
CA PRO A 131 -4.12 2.60 -13.38
C PRO A 131 -4.09 4.13 -13.42
N ALA A 132 -2.97 4.72 -13.00
CA ALA A 132 -2.75 6.16 -13.12
C ALA A 132 -2.65 6.57 -14.59
N GLY A 133 -3.34 7.65 -14.96
CA GLY A 133 -3.46 8.15 -16.34
C GLY A 133 -4.67 7.61 -17.10
N GLU A 134 -5.40 6.66 -16.50
CA GLU A 134 -6.58 6.04 -17.09
C GLU A 134 -7.87 6.58 -16.46
N LEU A 135 -8.99 6.41 -17.18
CA LEU A 135 -10.33 6.64 -16.63
C LEU A 135 -10.70 5.52 -15.65
N ALA A 136 -11.63 5.79 -14.74
CA ALA A 136 -12.05 4.79 -13.76
C ALA A 136 -12.90 3.68 -14.39
N ASP A 137 -12.32 2.48 -14.51
CA ASP A 137 -12.97 1.28 -15.03
C ASP A 137 -12.32 0.00 -14.46
N ASP A 138 -12.88 -1.18 -14.75
CA ASP A 138 -12.27 -2.47 -14.41
C ASP A 138 -11.20 -2.85 -15.44
N TYR A 139 -9.96 -2.48 -15.14
CA TYR A 139 -8.78 -2.88 -15.91
C TYR A 139 -8.30 -4.30 -15.54
N GLY A 140 -9.10 -5.11 -14.84
CA GLY A 140 -8.80 -6.49 -14.47
C GLY A 140 -7.72 -6.65 -13.41
N PHE A 141 -7.54 -5.64 -12.55
CA PHE A 141 -6.70 -5.73 -11.36
C PHE A 141 -7.51 -6.26 -10.18
N GLU A 142 -6.89 -7.13 -9.40
CA GLU A 142 -7.42 -7.66 -8.16
C GLU A 142 -6.56 -7.18 -6.99
N PHE A 143 -7.19 -6.85 -5.86
CA PHE A 143 -6.54 -6.24 -4.71
C PHE A 143 -6.85 -7.02 -3.44
N SER A 144 -5.87 -7.22 -2.57
CA SER A 144 -6.08 -7.85 -1.26
C SER A 144 -5.23 -7.14 -0.21
N LEU A 145 -5.64 -7.16 1.05
CA LEU A 145 -4.86 -6.64 2.17
C LEU A 145 -4.34 -7.80 3.02
N VAL A 146 -3.10 -7.68 3.50
CA VAL A 146 -2.47 -8.68 4.36
C VAL A 146 -1.59 -8.02 5.43
N GLN A 147 -1.63 -8.55 6.65
CA GLN A 147 -0.68 -8.20 7.69
C GLN A 147 0.57 -9.09 7.58
N ALA A 148 1.65 -8.55 7.01
CA ALA A 148 2.96 -9.20 7.05
C ALA A 148 4.07 -8.19 7.37
N LYS A 149 5.08 -8.65 8.13
CA LYS A 149 6.20 -7.82 8.58
C LYS A 149 7.10 -7.39 7.41
N GLU A 150 7.20 -8.22 6.39
CA GLU A 150 8.06 -8.03 5.23
C GLU A 150 7.43 -8.68 4.00
N PHE A 151 7.80 -8.24 2.80
CA PHE A 151 7.22 -8.76 1.56
C PHE A 151 7.56 -10.25 1.37
N SER A 152 8.74 -10.70 1.75
CA SER A 152 9.17 -12.11 1.68
C SER A 152 8.28 -13.08 2.46
N ALA A 153 7.51 -12.60 3.45
CA ALA A 153 6.60 -13.41 4.25
C ALA A 153 5.19 -13.54 3.64
N ILE A 154 4.92 -12.92 2.50
CA ILE A 154 3.62 -12.99 1.82
C ILE A 154 3.44 -14.38 1.19
N ASP A 155 2.32 -15.03 1.49
CA ASP A 155 1.79 -16.17 0.75
C ASP A 155 0.55 -15.74 -0.05
N VAL A 156 0.71 -15.55 -1.36
CA VAL A 156 -0.40 -15.14 -2.25
C VAL A 156 -1.41 -16.25 -2.52
N THR A 157 -1.11 -17.49 -2.11
CA THR A 157 -1.98 -18.65 -2.27
C THR A 157 -2.80 -18.94 -1.00
N ALA A 158 -2.58 -18.17 0.07
CA ALA A 158 -3.27 -18.36 1.33
C ALA A 158 -4.79 -18.26 1.12
N PRO A 159 -5.57 -19.28 1.51
CA PRO A 159 -7.02 -19.33 1.27
C PRO A 159 -7.80 -18.27 2.07
N SER A 160 -7.14 -17.61 3.04
CA SER A 160 -7.69 -16.47 3.78
C SER A 160 -7.68 -15.16 2.98
N LEU A 161 -6.93 -15.07 1.88
CA LEU A 161 -6.89 -13.87 1.06
C LEU A 161 -8.22 -13.66 0.34
N LYS A 162 -8.76 -12.45 0.48
CA LYS A 162 -9.96 -12.00 -0.22
C LYS A 162 -9.55 -10.98 -1.27
N TRP A 163 -9.79 -11.32 -2.52
CA TRP A 163 -9.49 -10.47 -3.66
C TRP A 163 -10.68 -9.60 -4.02
N TYR A 164 -10.42 -8.30 -4.19
CA TYR A 164 -11.40 -7.29 -4.54
C TYR A 164 -11.04 -6.70 -5.90
N ARG A 165 -12.04 -6.55 -6.77
CA ARG A 165 -11.91 -5.84 -8.06
C ARG A 165 -12.62 -4.51 -8.02
N PHE A 166 -12.32 -3.64 -8.97
CA PHE A 166 -13.08 -2.42 -9.22
C PHE A 166 -14.59 -2.72 -9.30
N ASP A 167 -15.41 -1.94 -8.62
CA ASP A 167 -16.86 -2.13 -8.55
C ASP A 167 -17.51 -0.82 -8.11
N GLN A 168 -18.08 -0.08 -9.06
CA GLN A 168 -18.61 1.27 -8.86
C GLN A 168 -19.72 1.36 -7.79
N ASN A 169 -20.28 0.22 -7.36
CA ASN A 169 -21.34 0.17 -6.36
C ASN A 169 -20.85 -0.33 -4.99
N ARG A 170 -19.58 -0.73 -4.86
CA ARG A 170 -19.05 -1.33 -3.63
C ARG A 170 -18.78 -0.29 -2.54
N ARG A 171 -19.19 -0.61 -1.32
CA ARG A 171 -18.71 0.07 -0.10
C ARG A 171 -18.83 -0.87 1.09
N ILE A 172 -17.70 -1.49 1.47
CA ILE A 172 -17.65 -2.42 2.59
C ILE A 172 -16.48 -2.10 3.52
N GLU A 173 -16.69 -2.32 4.81
CA GLU A 173 -15.63 -2.35 5.82
C GLU A 173 -15.18 -3.80 6.00
N ILE A 174 -13.86 -4.00 6.08
CA ILE A 174 -13.25 -5.33 6.18
C ILE A 174 -12.22 -5.35 7.30
N ASN A 175 -12.09 -6.52 7.91
CA ASN A 175 -10.98 -6.84 8.79
C ASN A 175 -9.80 -7.33 7.95
N VAL A 176 -8.62 -6.79 8.20
CA VAL A 176 -7.39 -7.21 7.50
C VAL A 176 -6.89 -8.51 8.13
N PRO A 177 -6.76 -9.60 7.36
CA PRO A 177 -6.28 -10.89 7.85
C PRO A 177 -4.80 -10.86 8.26
#